data_AF-A0A0P6VMI2-F1
#
_entry.id   AF-A0A0P6VMI2-F1
#
_cell.length_a   1.000
_cell.length_b   1.000
_cell.length_c   1.000
_cell.angle_alpha   90.00
_cell.angle_beta   90.00
_cell.angle_gamma   90.00
#
_symmetry.space_group_name_H-M   'P 1'
#
loop_
_entity.id
_entity.type
_entity.pdbx_description
1 polymer ?
#
loop_
_entity_poly.entity_id
_entity_poly.type
_entity_poly.pdbx_seq_one_letter_code
_entity_poly.pdbx_strand_id
1 'polypeptide(L)'
;MRLALSLALTLAVAVPAAQGAEVGGPRAFAFMALGDMPYKLPDDYARFDALIAKINKAKPEFSIHVGDIKSGSTPCTDENFQKVKDQFATFEQPLVYAIGDNEWTDCHRERAGKFKPTERLTKVRQMFFDGKPLAKAAIAVERQAEVMPEMKATDGSGFVENARWVKNGVLFAAVHVPGSNNNFEPRDLDTVNEYFARNKANVAWLDAAFAKAKADNLSAMVIAWQADVWDIKQSEPAVPVASGFVDTIKAVERGARAFGKPVLVINGDNHIFLVTPFYGTDLKPVPNVTRLQVMGEAIVGAVRVVVDPDNVEAPFAFQPINEPPKAAN
;
A
#
# COMPACT_ATOMS: atom_id res chain seq x y z
N MET A 1 74.03 16.01 36.09
CA MET A 1 72.94 15.66 35.16
C MET A 1 72.54 14.22 35.38
N ARG A 2 71.39 13.95 36.02
CA ARG A 2 70.77 12.62 36.08
C ARG A 2 69.33 12.79 35.58
N LEU A 3 69.04 12.18 34.42
CA LEU A 3 67.72 12.20 33.76
C LEU A 3 66.71 11.43 34.62
N ALA A 4 65.57 12.07 34.92
CA ALA A 4 64.38 11.40 35.45
C ALA A 4 63.54 10.88 34.27
N LEU A 5 63.31 9.57 34.23
CA LEU A 5 62.48 8.93 33.21
C LEU A 5 61.03 8.88 33.74
N SER A 6 60.16 9.74 33.23
CA SER A 6 58.73 9.75 33.55
C SER A 6 58.02 8.66 32.74
N LEU A 7 57.58 7.60 33.40
CA LEU A 7 56.78 6.53 32.80
C LEU A 7 55.33 7.02 32.66
N ALA A 8 54.91 7.38 31.45
CA ALA A 8 53.53 7.75 31.16
C ALA A 8 52.66 6.49 31.03
N LEU A 9 51.80 6.27 32.03
CA LEU A 9 50.83 5.18 32.03
C LEU A 9 49.62 5.60 31.15
N THR A 10 49.59 5.17 29.90
CA THR A 10 48.41 5.35 29.03
C THR A 10 47.31 4.38 29.46
N LEU A 11 46.31 4.86 30.19
CA LEU A 11 45.04 4.15 30.37
C LEU A 11 44.31 4.10 29.02
N ALA A 12 44.26 2.93 28.41
CA ALA A 12 43.35 2.66 27.30
C ALA A 12 41.92 2.57 27.85
N VAL A 13 41.16 3.66 27.75
CA VAL A 13 39.71 3.63 28.01
C VAL A 13 39.06 2.92 26.82
N ALA A 14 38.70 1.65 27.01
CA ALA A 14 37.85 0.95 26.07
C ALA A 14 36.47 1.62 26.10
N VAL A 15 36.19 2.46 25.09
CA VAL A 15 34.85 2.98 24.85
C VAL A 15 34.02 1.77 24.44
N PRO A 16 32.96 1.39 25.18
CA PRO A 16 32.03 0.37 24.71
C PRO A 16 31.52 0.85 23.35
N ALA A 17 31.71 0.04 22.32
CA ALA A 17 30.98 0.25 21.08
C ALA A 17 29.50 0.30 21.49
N ALA A 18 28.86 1.45 21.33
CA ALA A 18 27.42 1.55 21.49
C ALA A 18 26.84 0.49 20.56
N GLN A 19 26.34 -0.63 21.11
CA GLN A 19 25.42 -1.48 20.37
C GLN A 19 24.32 -0.52 19.92
N GLY A 20 24.25 -0.26 18.62
CA GLY A 20 23.15 0.54 18.07
C GLY A 20 21.88 -0.07 18.62
N ALA A 21 21.05 0.75 19.27
CA ALA A 21 19.80 0.28 19.84
C ALA A 21 19.12 -0.60 18.80
N GLU A 22 18.91 -1.88 19.12
CA GLU A 22 18.12 -2.74 18.24
C GLU A 22 16.75 -2.09 18.17
N VAL A 23 16.43 -1.53 17.00
CA VAL A 23 15.10 -1.02 16.73
C VAL A 23 14.21 -2.25 16.57
N GLY A 24 13.50 -2.62 17.64
CA GLY A 24 12.40 -3.58 17.61
C GLY A 24 12.36 -4.55 18.79
N GLY A 25 11.18 -4.73 19.38
CA GLY A 25 10.87 -5.82 20.30
C GLY A 25 10.89 -7.22 19.65
N PRO A 26 10.68 -8.31 20.43
CA PRO A 26 10.73 -9.69 19.93
C PRO A 26 9.78 -10.00 18.78
N ARG A 27 8.69 -9.22 18.64
CA ARG A 27 7.73 -9.36 17.55
C ARG A 27 8.00 -8.44 16.37
N ALA A 28 9.06 -7.64 16.40
CA ALA A 28 9.36 -6.69 15.35
C ALA A 28 9.70 -7.36 14.02
N PHE A 29 9.31 -6.72 12.92
CA PHE A 29 9.60 -7.16 11.55
C PHE A 29 9.58 -5.98 10.60
N ALA A 30 9.93 -6.20 9.33
CA ALA A 30 9.81 -5.17 8.30
C ALA A 30 9.17 -5.73 7.03
N PHE A 31 8.38 -4.90 6.37
CA PHE A 31 7.84 -5.14 5.04
C PHE A 31 8.15 -3.96 4.12
N MET A 32 7.96 -4.13 2.81
CA MET A 32 8.07 -3.03 1.85
C MET A 32 6.69 -2.54 1.40
N ALA A 33 6.50 -1.22 1.39
CA ALA A 33 5.35 -0.57 0.76
C ALA A 33 5.81 0.17 -0.49
N LEU A 34 5.12 -0.04 -1.60
CA LEU A 34 5.38 0.60 -2.89
C LEU A 34 4.08 0.70 -3.69
N GLY A 35 4.10 1.44 -4.79
CA GLY A 35 2.96 1.69 -5.65
C GLY A 35 3.36 2.64 -6.77
N ASP A 36 2.45 2.93 -7.68
CA ASP A 36 2.67 3.95 -8.71
C ASP A 36 3.95 3.68 -9.54
N MET A 37 4.28 2.40 -9.72
CA MET A 37 5.41 1.96 -10.53
C MET A 37 5.27 0.49 -10.96
N PRO A 38 5.83 0.10 -12.11
CA PRO A 38 6.43 0.96 -13.11
C PRO A 38 5.34 1.86 -13.72
N TYR A 39 5.59 3.16 -13.86
CA TYR A 39 4.52 4.11 -14.21
C TYR A 39 4.62 4.52 -15.69
N LYS A 40 5.82 4.92 -16.13
CA LYS A 40 6.08 5.32 -17.51
C LYS A 40 6.59 4.12 -18.30
N LEU A 41 5.69 3.38 -18.94
CA LEU A 41 6.07 2.18 -19.69
C LEU A 41 6.44 2.54 -21.15
N PRO A 42 7.48 1.91 -21.73
CA PRO A 42 8.36 0.89 -21.14
C PRO A 42 9.56 1.44 -20.35
N ASP A 43 9.72 2.77 -20.28
CA ASP A 43 10.90 3.46 -19.76
C ASP A 43 11.27 3.10 -18.31
N ASP A 44 10.28 2.74 -17.49
CA ASP A 44 10.48 2.37 -16.08
C ASP A 44 10.82 0.90 -15.85
N TYR A 45 10.77 0.02 -16.86
CA TYR A 45 10.99 -1.42 -16.64
C TYR A 45 12.32 -1.73 -15.96
N ALA A 46 13.43 -1.20 -16.50
CA ALA A 46 14.77 -1.45 -15.93
C ALA A 46 14.93 -0.85 -14.53
N ARG A 47 14.31 0.30 -14.26
CA ARG A 47 14.34 0.93 -12.93
C ARG A 47 13.56 0.12 -11.91
N PHE A 48 12.41 -0.41 -12.33
CA PHE A 48 11.60 -1.27 -11.48
C PHE A 48 12.28 -2.61 -11.21
N ASP A 49 12.90 -3.24 -12.21
CA ASP A 49 13.70 -4.46 -12.02
C ASP A 49 14.85 -4.23 -11.00
N ALA A 50 15.53 -3.08 -11.08
CA ALA A 50 16.57 -2.70 -10.12
C ALA A 50 16.02 -2.49 -8.70
N LEU A 51 14.84 -1.87 -8.57
CA LEU A 51 14.17 -1.71 -7.29
C LEU A 51 13.79 -3.06 -6.67
N ILE A 52 13.21 -3.98 -7.46
CA ILE A 52 12.88 -5.34 -7.00
C ILE A 52 14.15 -6.05 -6.52
N ALA A 53 15.26 -5.94 -7.24
CA ALA A 53 16.53 -6.52 -6.80
C ALA A 53 17.02 -5.95 -5.45
N LYS A 54 16.85 -4.64 -5.21
CA LYS A 54 17.15 -4.02 -3.91
C LYS A 54 16.21 -4.53 -2.80
N ILE A 55 14.92 -4.65 -3.08
CA ILE A 55 13.92 -5.20 -2.16
C ILE A 55 14.29 -6.65 -1.79
N ASN A 56 14.59 -7.49 -2.78
CA ASN A 56 14.98 -8.88 -2.58
C ASN A 56 16.22 -8.98 -1.68
N LYS A 57 17.21 -8.11 -1.88
CA LYS A 57 18.41 -8.04 -1.04
C LYS A 57 18.12 -7.62 0.41
N ALA A 58 17.13 -6.75 0.61
CA ALA A 58 16.70 -6.31 1.94
C ALA A 58 15.91 -7.37 2.72
N LYS A 59 15.42 -8.42 2.03
CA LYS A 59 14.71 -9.57 2.61
C LYS A 59 13.56 -9.18 3.57
N PRO A 60 12.59 -8.36 3.12
CA PRO A 60 11.42 -8.07 3.94
C PRO A 60 10.57 -9.33 4.17
N GLU A 61 9.70 -9.33 5.18
CA GLU A 61 8.74 -10.44 5.38
C GLU A 61 7.78 -10.59 4.18
N PHE A 62 7.40 -9.48 3.56
CA PHE A 62 6.59 -9.39 2.34
C PHE A 62 6.66 -7.96 1.78
N SER A 63 6.06 -7.74 0.62
CA SER A 63 5.85 -6.43 0.01
C SER A 63 4.36 -6.19 -0.27
N ILE A 64 3.92 -4.93 -0.19
CA ILE A 64 2.58 -4.48 -0.58
C ILE A 64 2.73 -3.45 -1.70
N HIS A 65 2.19 -3.77 -2.87
CA HIS A 65 2.09 -2.85 -4.00
C HIS A 65 0.68 -2.25 -4.04
N VAL A 66 0.53 -0.94 -3.87
CA VAL A 66 -0.79 -0.32 -3.66
C VAL A 66 -1.61 -0.07 -4.92
N GLY A 67 -1.01 -0.10 -6.11
CA GLY A 67 -1.72 0.11 -7.38
C GLY A 67 -0.85 0.84 -8.40
N ASP A 68 -1.40 1.17 -9.56
CA ASP A 68 -0.77 2.03 -10.57
C ASP A 68 0.53 1.46 -11.15
N ILE A 69 0.43 0.26 -11.70
CA ILE A 69 1.47 -0.45 -12.46
C ILE A 69 1.63 0.04 -13.91
N LYS A 70 1.02 1.19 -14.22
CA LYS A 70 1.23 2.00 -15.41
C LYS A 70 0.61 3.38 -15.21
N SER A 71 0.96 4.36 -16.03
CA SER A 71 0.34 5.69 -16.00
C SER A 71 -1.05 5.67 -16.61
N GLY A 72 -1.89 6.63 -16.25
CA GLY A 72 -3.22 6.83 -16.86
C GLY A 72 -3.21 7.24 -18.33
N SER A 73 -2.02 7.37 -18.95
CA SER A 73 -1.85 7.60 -20.39
C SER A 73 -1.14 6.44 -21.12
N THR A 74 -0.73 5.40 -20.40
CA THR A 74 -0.15 4.20 -21.01
C THR A 74 -1.28 3.26 -21.44
N PRO A 75 -1.25 2.68 -22.66
CA PRO A 75 -2.28 1.75 -23.12
C PRO A 75 -2.55 0.60 -22.15
N CYS A 76 -3.82 0.31 -21.87
CA CYS A 76 -4.25 -0.78 -21.00
C CYS A 76 -4.27 -2.15 -21.71
N THR A 77 -3.19 -2.44 -22.42
CA THR A 77 -3.06 -3.69 -23.18
C THR A 77 -2.70 -4.86 -22.28
N ASP A 78 -3.12 -6.06 -22.68
CA ASP A 78 -2.79 -7.30 -21.98
C ASP A 78 -1.27 -7.52 -21.93
N GLU A 79 -0.53 -7.08 -22.96
CA GLU A 79 0.93 -7.15 -23.02
C GLU A 79 1.60 -6.30 -21.92
N ASN A 80 1.09 -5.10 -21.65
CA ASN A 80 1.61 -4.24 -20.58
C ASN A 80 1.35 -4.88 -19.21
N PHE A 81 0.14 -5.40 -18.99
CA PHE A 81 -0.20 -6.13 -17.77
C PHE A 81 0.67 -7.38 -17.58
N GLN A 82 0.88 -8.15 -18.66
CA GLN A 82 1.72 -9.34 -18.60
C GLN A 82 3.17 -8.99 -18.27
N LYS A 83 3.72 -7.94 -18.87
CA LYS A 83 5.09 -7.51 -18.59
C LYS A 83 5.29 -7.13 -17.12
N VAL A 84 4.35 -6.42 -16.51
CA VAL A 84 4.42 -6.11 -15.07
C VAL A 84 4.23 -7.39 -14.23
N LYS A 85 3.28 -8.27 -14.60
CA LYS A 85 3.09 -9.55 -13.91
C LYS A 85 4.37 -10.39 -13.90
N ASP A 86 5.12 -10.38 -15.00
CA ASP A 86 6.43 -11.04 -15.10
C ASP A 86 7.47 -10.39 -14.17
N GLN A 87 7.47 -9.06 -14.04
CA GLN A 87 8.32 -8.37 -13.07
C GLN A 87 7.92 -8.70 -11.62
N PHE A 88 6.63 -8.73 -11.30
CA PHE A 88 6.12 -9.15 -9.99
C PHE A 88 6.60 -10.57 -9.63
N ALA A 89 6.64 -11.49 -10.60
CA ALA A 89 7.14 -12.85 -10.40
C ALA A 89 8.63 -12.93 -10.01
N THR A 90 9.38 -11.81 -10.13
CA THR A 90 10.80 -11.74 -9.74
C THR A 90 11.02 -11.37 -8.27
N PHE A 91 9.98 -10.93 -7.55
CA PHE A 91 10.05 -10.76 -6.09
C PHE A 91 10.36 -12.11 -5.43
N GLU A 92 11.34 -12.13 -4.53
CA GLU A 92 11.74 -13.34 -3.81
C GLU A 92 10.84 -13.61 -2.60
N GLN A 93 10.41 -12.56 -1.91
CA GLN A 93 9.47 -12.62 -0.80
C GLN A 93 8.04 -12.36 -1.28
N PRO A 94 7.00 -12.71 -0.48
CA PRO A 94 5.62 -12.58 -0.92
C PRO A 94 5.26 -11.15 -1.33
N LEU A 95 4.41 -11.03 -2.34
CA LEU A 95 3.86 -9.77 -2.83
C LEU A 95 2.34 -9.79 -2.73
N VAL A 96 1.78 -8.78 -2.06
CA VAL A 96 0.35 -8.48 -2.08
C VAL A 96 0.12 -7.25 -2.94
N TYR A 97 -0.85 -7.32 -3.84
CA TYR A 97 -1.17 -6.26 -4.79
C TYR A 97 -2.60 -5.74 -4.55
N ALA A 98 -2.73 -4.43 -4.38
CA ALA A 98 -4.00 -3.71 -4.46
C ALA A 98 -4.10 -3.01 -5.83
N ILE A 99 -5.31 -2.87 -6.35
CA ILE A 99 -5.55 -2.35 -7.70
C ILE A 99 -5.70 -0.82 -7.64
N GLY A 100 -4.99 -0.13 -8.53
CA GLY A 100 -5.08 1.32 -8.73
C GLY A 100 -6.08 1.71 -9.81
N ASP A 101 -6.21 3.01 -10.08
CA ASP A 101 -7.17 3.52 -11.06
C ASP A 101 -6.65 3.32 -12.48
N ASN A 102 -5.34 3.48 -12.66
CA ASN A 102 -4.69 3.43 -13.94
C ASN A 102 -4.96 2.12 -14.69
N GLU A 103 -4.89 0.96 -14.05
CA GLU A 103 -5.01 -0.34 -14.72
C GLU A 103 -6.40 -0.64 -15.28
N TRP A 104 -7.40 0.17 -14.97
CA TRP A 104 -8.77 -0.09 -15.43
C TRP A 104 -9.66 1.15 -15.52
N THR A 105 -9.83 1.94 -14.44
CA THR A 105 -10.76 3.08 -14.46
C THR A 105 -10.37 4.08 -15.53
N ASP A 106 -9.08 4.40 -15.65
CA ASP A 106 -8.52 5.37 -16.59
C ASP A 106 -8.39 4.84 -18.02
N CYS A 107 -8.64 3.56 -18.25
CA CYS A 107 -8.46 2.94 -19.55
C CYS A 107 -9.42 3.46 -20.64
N HIS A 108 -10.48 4.15 -20.24
CA HIS A 108 -11.37 4.85 -21.17
C HIS A 108 -10.67 6.00 -21.90
N ARG A 109 -9.55 6.52 -21.38
CA ARG A 109 -8.85 7.68 -21.93
C ARG A 109 -8.29 7.34 -23.31
N GLU A 110 -8.24 8.33 -24.21
CA GLU A 110 -7.72 8.19 -25.58
C GLU A 110 -6.34 7.54 -25.59
N ARG A 111 -5.40 8.09 -24.80
CA ARG A 111 -4.02 7.61 -24.73
C ARG A 111 -3.89 6.23 -24.09
N ALA A 112 -4.82 5.88 -23.22
CA ALA A 112 -4.88 4.55 -22.60
C ALA A 112 -5.55 3.49 -23.50
N GLY A 113 -6.02 3.88 -24.69
CA GLY A 113 -6.54 2.96 -25.71
C GLY A 113 -8.06 2.81 -25.74
N LYS A 114 -8.82 3.67 -25.03
CA LYS A 114 -10.30 3.66 -25.02
C LYS A 114 -10.93 2.31 -24.66
N PHE A 115 -10.27 1.53 -23.80
CA PHE A 115 -10.86 0.27 -23.32
C PHE A 115 -12.05 0.55 -22.40
N LYS A 116 -12.97 -0.40 -22.31
CA LYS A 116 -14.06 -0.35 -21.35
C LYS A 116 -13.51 -0.64 -19.93
N PRO A 117 -13.66 0.28 -18.96
CA PRO A 117 -13.07 0.11 -17.62
C PRO A 117 -13.46 -1.20 -16.92
N THR A 118 -14.73 -1.57 -16.94
CA THR A 118 -15.20 -2.80 -16.27
C THR A 118 -14.65 -4.07 -16.93
N GLU A 119 -14.43 -4.06 -18.25
CA GLU A 119 -13.78 -5.17 -18.94
C GLU A 119 -12.29 -5.26 -18.55
N ARG A 120 -11.58 -4.12 -18.46
CA ARG A 120 -10.19 -4.08 -17.98
C ARG A 120 -10.08 -4.53 -16.52
N LEU A 121 -11.04 -4.18 -15.66
CA LEU A 121 -11.07 -4.70 -14.29
C LEU A 121 -11.19 -6.22 -14.26
N THR A 122 -12.09 -6.80 -15.07
CA THR A 122 -12.21 -8.25 -15.21
C THR A 122 -10.89 -8.86 -15.67
N LYS A 123 -10.20 -8.24 -16.63
CA LYS A 123 -8.88 -8.68 -17.09
C LYS A 123 -7.82 -8.64 -15.98
N VAL A 124 -7.74 -7.54 -15.22
CA VAL A 124 -6.80 -7.42 -14.08
C VAL A 124 -7.08 -8.50 -13.03
N ARG A 125 -8.35 -8.73 -12.66
CA ARG A 125 -8.75 -9.82 -11.75
C ARG A 125 -8.30 -11.18 -12.27
N GLN A 126 -8.56 -11.48 -13.54
CA GLN A 126 -8.15 -12.74 -14.18
C GLN A 126 -6.62 -12.94 -14.18
N MET A 127 -5.85 -11.86 -14.40
CA MET A 127 -4.40 -11.97 -14.53
C MET A 127 -3.68 -11.99 -13.19
N PHE A 128 -4.06 -11.13 -12.24
CA PHE A 128 -3.31 -10.93 -11.00
C PHE A 128 -3.90 -11.64 -9.79
N PHE A 129 -5.11 -12.19 -9.91
CA PHE A 129 -5.86 -12.79 -8.80
C PHE A 129 -6.43 -14.18 -9.17
N ASP A 130 -5.64 -14.96 -9.93
CA ASP A 130 -5.98 -16.32 -10.38
C ASP A 130 -5.79 -17.42 -9.30
N GLY A 131 -5.56 -17.02 -8.05
CA GLY A 131 -5.28 -17.91 -6.92
C GLY A 131 -3.81 -18.35 -6.80
N LYS A 132 -2.93 -17.97 -7.74
CA LYS A 132 -1.50 -18.24 -7.64
C LYS A 132 -0.75 -17.07 -6.97
N PRO A 133 0.39 -17.32 -6.32
CA PRO A 133 1.25 -16.26 -5.82
C PRO A 133 1.75 -15.35 -6.95
N LEU A 134 1.80 -14.04 -6.69
CA LEU A 134 2.36 -13.05 -7.62
C LEU A 134 3.89 -13.00 -7.61
N ALA A 135 4.52 -13.56 -6.57
CA ALA A 135 5.95 -13.61 -6.34
C ALA A 135 6.43 -15.06 -6.21
N LYS A 136 7.74 -15.28 -6.05
CA LYS A 136 8.30 -16.63 -5.85
C LYS A 136 7.80 -17.29 -4.56
N ALA A 137 7.68 -16.49 -3.49
CA ALA A 137 7.11 -16.93 -2.23
C ALA A 137 5.64 -16.52 -2.10
N ALA A 138 4.89 -17.30 -1.33
CA ALA A 138 3.48 -17.06 -1.05
C ALA A 138 3.28 -16.64 0.41
N ILE A 139 2.24 -15.85 0.64
CA ILE A 139 1.68 -15.61 1.97
C ILE A 139 0.23 -16.05 1.97
N ALA A 140 -0.19 -16.74 3.02
CA ALA A 140 -1.58 -17.12 3.19
C ALA A 140 -2.40 -15.88 3.55
N VAL A 141 -3.50 -15.66 2.82
CA VAL A 141 -4.42 -14.53 3.04
C VAL A 141 -5.85 -15.04 3.03
N GLU A 142 -6.71 -14.41 3.82
CA GLU A 142 -8.16 -14.53 3.68
C GLU A 142 -8.60 -13.59 2.55
N ARG A 143 -9.28 -14.13 1.52
CA ARG A 143 -9.85 -13.32 0.44
C ARG A 143 -11.29 -12.95 0.74
N GLN A 144 -11.70 -11.73 0.40
CA GLN A 144 -13.09 -11.30 0.61
C GLN A 144 -14.09 -12.22 -0.11
N ALA A 145 -13.80 -12.62 -1.35
CA ALA A 145 -14.65 -13.54 -2.11
C ALA A 145 -14.91 -14.89 -1.40
N GLU A 146 -14.00 -15.33 -0.53
CA GLU A 146 -14.10 -16.61 0.19
C GLU A 146 -14.87 -16.47 1.51
N VAL A 147 -14.62 -15.39 2.26
CA VAL A 147 -15.19 -15.20 3.61
C VAL A 147 -16.45 -14.32 3.64
N MET A 148 -16.77 -13.64 2.53
CA MET A 148 -18.00 -12.86 2.31
C MET A 148 -18.62 -13.22 0.96
N PRO A 149 -19.00 -14.49 0.72
CA PRO A 149 -19.49 -14.95 -0.58
C PRO A 149 -20.80 -14.27 -1.01
N GLU A 150 -21.54 -13.65 -0.10
CA GLU A 150 -22.73 -12.84 -0.36
C GLU A 150 -22.43 -11.49 -1.01
N MET A 151 -21.19 -10.98 -0.88
CA MET A 151 -20.76 -9.74 -1.52
C MET A 151 -20.36 -10.03 -2.97
N LYS A 152 -21.20 -9.58 -3.91
CA LYS A 152 -20.98 -9.79 -5.35
C LYS A 152 -20.77 -8.48 -6.10
N ALA A 153 -19.91 -8.53 -7.11
CA ALA A 153 -19.81 -7.52 -8.15
C ALA A 153 -21.03 -7.57 -9.07
N THR A 154 -21.14 -6.60 -9.98
CA THR A 154 -22.27 -6.46 -10.91
C THR A 154 -22.41 -7.63 -11.89
N ASP A 155 -21.33 -8.36 -12.16
CA ASP A 155 -21.31 -9.56 -12.99
C ASP A 155 -21.54 -10.86 -12.19
N GLY A 156 -21.84 -10.76 -10.89
CA GLY A 156 -22.04 -11.89 -9.98
C GLY A 156 -20.75 -12.53 -9.44
N SER A 157 -19.58 -12.06 -9.85
CA SER A 157 -18.29 -12.52 -9.31
C SER A 157 -18.06 -12.02 -7.89
N GLY A 158 -17.18 -12.70 -7.14
CA GLY A 158 -16.72 -12.23 -5.83
C GLY A 158 -15.54 -11.25 -5.94
N PHE A 159 -15.30 -10.48 -4.88
CA PHE A 159 -14.16 -9.55 -4.80
C PHE A 159 -12.87 -10.30 -4.42
N VAL A 160 -12.15 -10.80 -5.43
CA VAL A 160 -10.94 -11.63 -5.26
C VAL A 160 -9.70 -10.81 -4.90
N GLU A 161 -9.72 -9.52 -5.18
CA GLU A 161 -8.60 -8.62 -4.98
C GLU A 161 -8.42 -8.17 -3.52
N ASN A 162 -9.50 -8.13 -2.73
CA ASN A 162 -9.44 -7.77 -1.33
C ASN A 162 -8.91 -8.95 -0.50
N ALA A 163 -7.89 -8.67 0.31
CA ALA A 163 -7.18 -9.68 1.08
C ALA A 163 -6.78 -9.18 2.46
N ARG A 164 -6.76 -10.06 3.46
CA ARG A 164 -6.27 -9.74 4.81
C ARG A 164 -5.50 -10.90 5.42
N TRP A 165 -4.55 -10.59 6.30
CA TRP A 165 -3.74 -11.58 7.02
C TRP A 165 -3.24 -10.99 8.33
N VAL A 166 -2.71 -11.84 9.22
CA VAL A 166 -2.12 -11.42 10.49
C VAL A 166 -0.65 -11.83 10.51
N LYS A 167 0.23 -10.89 10.91
CA LYS A 167 1.65 -11.15 11.14
C LYS A 167 2.05 -10.55 12.49
N ASN A 168 2.64 -11.35 13.35
CA ASN A 168 3.19 -10.94 14.65
C ASN A 168 2.22 -10.11 15.53
N GLY A 169 0.91 -10.36 15.43
CA GLY A 169 -0.10 -9.61 16.17
C GLY A 169 -0.54 -8.30 15.52
N VAL A 170 -0.30 -8.11 14.22
CA VAL A 170 -0.75 -6.98 13.41
C VAL A 170 -1.61 -7.50 12.26
N LEU A 171 -2.80 -6.94 12.09
CA LEU A 171 -3.66 -7.25 10.94
C LEU A 171 -3.30 -6.37 9.76
N PHE A 172 -3.20 -6.96 8.58
CA PHE A 172 -3.02 -6.28 7.31
C PHE A 172 -4.27 -6.46 6.47
N ALA A 173 -4.73 -5.42 5.80
CA ALA A 173 -5.86 -5.46 4.87
C ALA A 173 -5.53 -4.68 3.60
N ALA A 174 -5.46 -5.37 2.46
CA ALA A 174 -5.47 -4.76 1.13
C ALA A 174 -6.92 -4.54 0.70
N VAL A 175 -7.23 -3.33 0.24
CA VAL A 175 -8.58 -2.90 -0.14
C VAL A 175 -8.53 -2.21 -1.49
N HIS A 176 -9.40 -2.61 -2.40
CA HIS A 176 -9.47 -2.04 -3.75
C HIS A 176 -10.20 -0.70 -3.73
N VAL A 177 -9.50 0.36 -3.32
CA VAL A 177 -9.96 1.76 -3.38
C VAL A 177 -9.06 2.53 -4.37
N PRO A 178 -9.45 2.61 -5.66
CA PRO A 178 -8.71 3.33 -6.68
C PRO A 178 -8.99 4.82 -6.67
N GLY A 179 -8.04 5.57 -7.22
CA GLY A 179 -8.12 6.97 -7.59
C GLY A 179 -9.10 7.28 -8.71
N SER A 180 -9.11 8.58 -9.03
CA SER A 180 -10.18 9.32 -9.70
C SER A 180 -11.57 9.04 -9.10
N ASN A 181 -11.77 9.57 -7.87
CA ASN A 181 -13.04 9.55 -7.11
C ASN A 181 -13.63 8.15 -6.88
N ASN A 182 -12.80 7.13 -6.64
CA ASN A 182 -13.24 5.75 -6.41
C ASN A 182 -14.01 5.15 -7.61
N ASN A 183 -13.74 5.62 -8.83
CA ASN A 183 -14.54 5.33 -10.03
C ASN A 183 -16.01 5.82 -9.93
N PHE A 184 -16.36 6.66 -8.95
CA PHE A 184 -17.69 7.27 -8.85
C PHE A 184 -17.79 8.48 -9.77
N GLU A 185 -17.69 8.22 -11.07
CA GLU A 185 -17.85 9.20 -12.14
C GLU A 185 -19.00 8.78 -13.05
N PRO A 186 -20.05 9.60 -13.24
CA PRO A 186 -21.24 9.23 -13.99
C PRO A 186 -21.00 9.30 -15.51
N ARG A 187 -20.04 8.51 -16.00
CA ARG A 187 -19.73 8.35 -17.43
C ARG A 187 -20.74 7.44 -18.12
N ASP A 188 -21.14 6.37 -17.42
CA ASP A 188 -22.14 5.39 -17.84
C ASP A 188 -22.70 4.62 -16.63
N LEU A 189 -23.79 3.87 -16.84
CA LEU A 189 -24.45 3.09 -15.78
C LEU A 189 -23.58 1.95 -15.24
N ASP A 190 -22.74 1.33 -16.08
CA ASP A 190 -21.89 0.21 -15.66
C ASP A 190 -20.85 0.69 -14.63
N THR A 191 -20.25 1.86 -14.87
CA THR A 191 -19.29 2.52 -13.98
C THR A 191 -19.92 2.83 -12.62
N VAL A 192 -21.12 3.41 -12.62
CA VAL A 192 -21.84 3.75 -11.38
C VAL A 192 -22.24 2.49 -10.60
N ASN A 193 -22.76 1.47 -11.28
CA ASN A 193 -23.15 0.22 -10.64
C ASN A 193 -21.93 -0.54 -10.07
N GLU A 194 -20.81 -0.54 -10.79
CA GLU A 194 -19.53 -1.08 -10.32
C GLU A 194 -19.12 -0.41 -9.00
N TYR A 195 -19.08 0.92 -8.97
CA TYR A 195 -18.73 1.68 -7.77
C TYR A 195 -19.59 1.29 -6.57
N PHE A 196 -20.92 1.31 -6.71
CA PHE A 196 -21.81 1.01 -5.57
C PHE A 196 -21.63 -0.42 -5.05
N ALA A 197 -21.47 -1.40 -5.95
CA ALA A 197 -21.25 -2.78 -5.56
C ALA A 197 -19.90 -2.95 -4.83
N ARG A 198 -18.81 -2.42 -5.41
CA ARG A 198 -17.46 -2.52 -4.83
C ARG A 198 -17.34 -1.71 -3.54
N ASN A 199 -17.83 -0.48 -3.50
CA ASN A 199 -17.76 0.36 -2.30
C ASN A 199 -18.53 -0.29 -1.13
N LYS A 200 -19.74 -0.82 -1.36
CA LYS A 200 -20.47 -1.58 -0.33
C LYS A 200 -19.64 -2.75 0.20
N ALA A 201 -19.01 -3.51 -0.68
CA ALA A 201 -18.16 -4.64 -0.29
C ALA A 201 -16.91 -4.18 0.47
N ASN A 202 -16.22 -3.13 0.03
CA ASN A 202 -15.03 -2.59 0.69
C ASN A 202 -15.35 -2.05 2.09
N VAL A 203 -16.48 -1.36 2.26
CA VAL A 203 -16.95 -0.87 3.55
C VAL A 203 -17.17 -2.03 4.52
N ALA A 204 -17.86 -3.09 4.07
CA ALA A 204 -18.05 -4.30 4.87
C ALA A 204 -16.72 -5.02 5.18
N TRP A 205 -15.79 -5.02 4.23
CA TRP A 205 -14.45 -5.59 4.39
C TRP A 205 -13.65 -4.88 5.48
N LEU A 206 -13.63 -3.54 5.46
CA LEU A 206 -12.99 -2.71 6.46
C LEU A 206 -13.61 -2.93 7.84
N ASP A 207 -14.94 -2.89 7.95
CA ASP A 207 -15.64 -3.12 9.21
C ASP A 207 -15.30 -4.50 9.81
N ALA A 208 -15.32 -5.54 8.99
CA ALA A 208 -14.99 -6.89 9.43
C ALA A 208 -13.51 -7.05 9.80
N ALA A 209 -12.60 -6.34 9.13
CA ALA A 209 -11.18 -6.36 9.43
C ALA A 209 -10.89 -5.69 10.79
N PHE A 210 -11.51 -4.54 11.08
CA PHE A 210 -11.45 -3.92 12.40
C PHE A 210 -12.08 -4.79 13.49
N ALA A 211 -13.25 -5.40 13.21
CA ALA A 211 -13.90 -6.32 14.14
C ALA A 211 -13.01 -7.53 14.46
N LYS A 212 -12.36 -8.11 13.46
CA LYS A 212 -11.38 -9.19 13.63
C LYS A 212 -10.18 -8.74 14.46
N ALA A 213 -9.59 -7.58 14.14
CA ALA A 213 -8.44 -7.07 14.88
C ALA A 213 -8.75 -6.86 16.36
N LYS A 214 -9.96 -6.38 16.68
CA LYS A 214 -10.45 -6.24 18.05
C LYS A 214 -10.71 -7.59 18.72
N ALA A 215 -11.42 -8.50 18.05
CA ALA A 215 -11.75 -9.81 18.59
C ALA A 215 -10.49 -10.64 18.91
N ASP A 216 -9.49 -10.57 18.04
CA ASP A 216 -8.21 -11.26 18.20
C ASP A 216 -7.22 -10.49 19.10
N ASN A 217 -7.64 -9.35 19.68
CA ASN A 217 -6.83 -8.47 20.53
C ASN A 217 -5.47 -8.07 19.93
N LEU A 218 -5.43 -7.81 18.61
CA LEU A 218 -4.21 -7.47 17.89
C LEU A 218 -3.64 -6.13 18.34
N SER A 219 -2.32 -5.96 18.22
CA SER A 219 -1.58 -4.78 18.70
C SER A 219 -1.72 -3.58 17.79
N ALA A 220 -1.86 -3.80 16.48
CA ALA A 220 -1.99 -2.73 15.49
C ALA A 220 -2.68 -3.25 14.22
N MET A 221 -2.98 -2.34 13.29
CA MET A 221 -3.54 -2.67 11.98
C MET A 221 -2.86 -1.85 10.87
N VAL A 222 -2.73 -2.45 9.68
CA VAL A 222 -2.28 -1.80 8.46
C VAL A 222 -3.35 -1.99 7.39
N ILE A 223 -3.74 -0.90 6.74
CA ILE A 223 -4.69 -0.87 5.63
C ILE A 223 -3.94 -0.33 4.42
N ALA A 224 -4.11 -0.93 3.25
CA ALA A 224 -3.44 -0.52 2.02
C ALA A 224 -4.43 -0.43 0.85
N TRP A 225 -4.39 0.69 0.13
CA TRP A 225 -5.17 0.95 -1.08
C TRP A 225 -4.43 1.96 -1.97
N GLN A 226 -4.89 2.24 -3.19
CA GLN A 226 -4.18 3.20 -4.06
C GLN A 226 -4.54 4.67 -3.75
N ALA A 227 -5.83 5.02 -3.71
CA ALA A 227 -6.30 6.41 -3.77
C ALA A 227 -5.74 7.36 -2.72
N ASP A 228 -5.43 8.60 -3.12
CA ASP A 228 -5.52 9.74 -2.21
C ASP A 228 -6.99 10.13 -2.02
N VAL A 229 -7.57 9.71 -0.90
CA VAL A 229 -8.97 9.95 -0.57
C VAL A 229 -9.31 11.43 -0.29
N TRP A 230 -8.30 12.31 -0.24
CA TRP A 230 -8.45 13.76 -0.13
C TRP A 230 -7.92 14.50 -1.37
N ASP A 231 -7.73 13.85 -2.53
CA ASP A 231 -7.53 14.57 -3.80
C ASP A 231 -8.86 15.23 -4.27
N ILE A 232 -9.30 16.18 -3.45
CA ILE A 232 -10.45 17.02 -3.67
C ILE A 232 -9.91 18.36 -4.18
N LYS A 233 -10.15 18.67 -5.46
CA LYS A 233 -9.73 19.94 -6.08
C LYS A 233 -10.50 21.17 -5.57
N GLN A 234 -11.16 21.07 -4.41
CA GLN A 234 -12.04 22.07 -3.83
C GLN A 234 -11.51 22.49 -2.46
N SER A 235 -11.49 23.80 -2.20
CA SER A 235 -11.06 24.41 -0.94
C SER A 235 -12.20 24.47 0.09
N GLU A 236 -12.87 23.35 0.32
CA GLU A 236 -13.95 23.22 1.31
C GLU A 236 -13.39 22.75 2.67
N PRO A 237 -14.00 23.12 3.81
CA PRO A 237 -13.53 22.73 5.14
C PRO A 237 -13.83 21.24 5.48
N ALA A 238 -14.26 20.45 4.50
CA ALA A 238 -14.63 19.04 4.65
C ALA A 238 -14.48 18.31 3.30
N VAL A 239 -14.41 16.98 3.35
CA VAL A 239 -14.54 16.15 2.15
C VAL A 239 -15.95 16.36 1.57
N PRO A 240 -16.09 16.65 0.26
CA PRO A 240 -17.40 16.85 -0.35
C PRO A 240 -18.32 15.66 -0.08
N VAL A 241 -19.57 15.93 0.31
CA VAL A 241 -20.55 14.86 0.63
C VAL A 241 -20.77 13.91 -0.54
N ALA A 242 -20.61 14.40 -1.78
CA ALA A 242 -20.73 13.61 -3.00
C ALA A 242 -19.46 12.82 -3.38
N SER A 243 -18.38 12.93 -2.62
CA SER A 243 -17.14 12.18 -2.89
C SER A 243 -17.36 10.68 -2.77
N GLY A 244 -16.82 9.92 -3.72
CA GLY A 244 -16.83 8.46 -3.73
C GLY A 244 -15.99 7.84 -2.59
N PHE A 245 -15.29 8.66 -1.81
CA PHE A 245 -14.44 8.23 -0.70
C PHE A 245 -15.09 8.37 0.67
N VAL A 246 -16.23 9.05 0.80
CA VAL A 246 -16.86 9.37 2.10
C VAL A 246 -17.09 8.11 2.94
N ASP A 247 -17.66 7.06 2.35
CA ASP A 247 -17.98 5.82 3.09
C ASP A 247 -16.72 5.08 3.54
N THR A 248 -15.66 5.13 2.72
CA THR A 248 -14.35 4.54 3.02
C THR A 248 -13.69 5.26 4.19
N ILE A 249 -13.64 6.59 4.15
CA ILE A 249 -13.07 7.40 5.25
C ILE A 249 -13.85 7.15 6.54
N LYS A 250 -15.19 7.17 6.48
CA LYS A 250 -16.04 6.87 7.65
C LYS A 250 -15.83 5.45 8.19
N ALA A 251 -15.46 4.48 7.35
CA ALA A 251 -15.15 3.12 7.78
C ALA A 251 -13.86 3.07 8.61
N VAL A 252 -12.83 3.79 8.16
CA VAL A 252 -11.60 3.94 8.92
C VAL A 252 -11.83 4.72 10.21
N GLU A 253 -12.56 5.83 10.19
CA GLU A 253 -12.87 6.64 11.39
C GLU A 253 -13.54 5.80 12.49
N ARG A 254 -14.64 5.12 12.16
CA ARG A 254 -15.41 4.33 13.14
C ARG A 254 -14.63 3.10 13.59
N GLY A 255 -13.93 2.45 12.66
CA GLY A 255 -13.13 1.27 12.93
C GLY A 255 -11.95 1.56 13.85
N ALA A 256 -11.17 2.60 13.54
CA ALA A 256 -10.03 3.03 14.34
C ALA A 256 -10.47 3.47 15.75
N ARG A 257 -11.56 4.23 15.87
CA ARG A 257 -12.15 4.61 17.16
C ARG A 257 -12.55 3.40 17.99
N ALA A 258 -13.17 2.39 17.36
CA ALA A 258 -13.62 1.18 18.05
C ALA A 258 -12.47 0.22 18.41
N PHE A 259 -11.40 0.20 17.62
CA PHE A 259 -10.20 -0.60 17.84
C PHE A 259 -9.29 -0.01 18.92
N GLY A 260 -9.15 1.33 18.95
CA GLY A 260 -8.46 2.05 20.01
C GLY A 260 -6.93 1.87 20.06
N LYS A 261 -6.36 1.20 19.05
CA LYS A 261 -4.92 0.90 18.91
C LYS A 261 -4.37 1.48 17.59
N PRO A 262 -3.04 1.54 17.41
CA PRO A 262 -2.43 2.14 16.23
C PRO A 262 -2.89 1.50 14.90
N VAL A 263 -3.18 2.38 13.93
CA VAL A 263 -3.54 2.02 12.56
C VAL A 263 -2.64 2.76 11.59
N LEU A 264 -2.09 2.06 10.60
CA LEU A 264 -1.40 2.64 9.46
C LEU A 264 -2.28 2.50 8.22
N VAL A 265 -2.51 3.59 7.49
CA VAL A 265 -3.12 3.59 6.16
C VAL A 265 -2.05 3.91 5.14
N ILE A 266 -1.86 3.03 4.16
CA ILE A 266 -0.88 3.16 3.09
C ILE A 266 -1.63 3.50 1.80
N ASN A 267 -1.20 4.57 1.13
CA ASN A 267 -1.73 4.97 -0.17
C ASN A 267 -0.63 5.35 -1.18
N GLY A 268 -1.01 5.46 -2.44
CA GLY A 268 -0.18 5.91 -3.58
C GLY A 268 -0.74 7.19 -4.20
N ASP A 269 -0.99 7.19 -5.51
CA ASP A 269 -1.79 8.17 -6.28
C ASP A 269 -1.10 9.52 -6.52
N ASN A 270 -0.62 10.18 -5.46
CA ASN A 270 -0.01 11.51 -5.54
C ASN A 270 1.51 11.50 -5.76
N HIS A 271 2.12 10.32 -5.97
CA HIS A 271 3.53 10.12 -6.36
C HIS A 271 4.62 10.65 -5.42
N ILE A 272 4.25 11.18 -4.24
CA ILE A 272 5.19 11.77 -3.28
C ILE A 272 5.19 11.02 -1.95
N PHE A 273 6.40 10.84 -1.40
CA PHE A 273 6.57 10.28 -0.06
C PHE A 273 6.07 11.24 1.00
N LEU A 274 5.09 10.81 1.80
CA LEU A 274 4.56 11.59 2.92
C LEU A 274 4.21 10.68 4.10
N VAL A 275 4.44 11.17 5.31
CA VAL A 275 3.93 10.57 6.55
C VAL A 275 3.18 11.66 7.30
N THR A 276 1.87 11.48 7.46
CA THR A 276 0.98 12.48 8.07
C THR A 276 -0.04 11.78 8.98
N PRO A 277 -0.79 12.52 9.79
CA PRO A 277 -2.05 11.98 10.31
C PRO A 277 -2.99 11.59 9.17
N PHE A 278 -3.83 10.59 9.39
CA PHE A 278 -5.00 10.34 8.55
C PHE A 278 -6.13 11.29 8.99
N TYR A 279 -6.75 11.98 8.04
CA TYR A 279 -7.80 12.95 8.30
C TYR A 279 -9.20 12.40 8.06
N GLY A 280 -10.13 12.71 8.94
CA GLY A 280 -11.53 12.36 8.78
C GLY A 280 -12.20 13.11 7.63
N THR A 281 -13.49 12.82 7.43
CA THR A 281 -14.37 13.55 6.52
C THR A 281 -14.53 15.03 6.90
N ASP A 282 -14.29 15.36 8.18
CA ASP A 282 -14.26 16.74 8.70
C ASP A 282 -12.86 17.39 8.62
N LEU A 283 -11.92 16.74 7.92
CA LEU A 283 -10.52 17.14 7.77
C LEU A 283 -9.77 17.30 9.10
N LYS A 284 -10.21 16.63 10.17
CA LYS A 284 -9.47 16.55 11.43
C LYS A 284 -8.72 15.23 11.58
N PRO A 285 -7.56 15.20 12.26
CA PRO A 285 -6.85 13.97 12.50
C PRO A 285 -7.74 12.93 13.19
N VAL A 286 -7.78 11.71 12.65
CA VAL A 286 -8.39 10.56 13.30
C VAL A 286 -7.39 10.03 14.35
N PRO A 287 -7.77 9.92 15.63
CA PRO A 287 -6.87 9.44 16.66
C PRO A 287 -6.27 8.06 16.33
N ASN A 288 -4.98 7.89 16.60
CA ASN A 288 -4.22 6.65 16.41
C ASN A 288 -4.07 6.18 14.95
N VAL A 289 -4.44 7.00 13.95
CA VAL A 289 -4.31 6.64 12.54
C VAL A 289 -3.22 7.48 11.86
N THR A 290 -2.18 6.81 11.40
CA THR A 290 -1.10 7.40 10.59
C THR A 290 -1.34 7.07 9.12
N ARG A 291 -1.10 8.04 8.24
CA ARG A 291 -1.07 7.87 6.79
C ARG A 291 0.39 7.78 6.33
N LEU A 292 0.68 6.79 5.49
CA LEU A 292 1.89 6.71 4.68
C LEU A 292 1.50 6.79 3.21
N GLN A 293 1.96 7.82 2.51
CA GLN A 293 1.95 7.83 1.06
C GLN A 293 3.29 7.37 0.51
N VAL A 294 3.28 6.39 -0.39
CA VAL A 294 4.48 5.92 -1.09
C VAL A 294 4.87 6.88 -2.22
N MET A 295 6.14 6.84 -2.62
CA MET A 295 6.60 7.57 -3.80
C MET A 295 6.14 6.87 -5.10
N GLY A 296 6.14 7.61 -6.21
CA GLY A 296 5.69 7.13 -7.51
C GLY A 296 6.25 7.93 -8.68
N GLU A 297 5.90 7.51 -9.91
CA GLU A 297 6.19 8.17 -11.18
C GLU A 297 7.65 8.62 -11.37
N ALA A 298 8.00 9.82 -10.90
CA ALA A 298 9.34 10.39 -11.03
C ALA A 298 10.34 9.66 -10.13
N ILE A 299 9.89 9.21 -8.95
CA ILE A 299 10.72 8.60 -7.92
C ILE A 299 10.36 7.10 -7.83
N VAL A 300 11.07 6.27 -8.59
CA VAL A 300 10.98 4.81 -8.46
C VAL A 300 11.66 4.41 -7.15
N GLY A 301 10.88 3.88 -6.22
CA GLY A 301 11.33 3.58 -4.86
C GLY A 301 10.29 2.80 -4.07
N ALA A 302 10.67 2.42 -2.86
CA ALA A 302 9.81 1.77 -1.89
C ALA A 302 10.05 2.38 -0.51
N VAL A 303 9.13 2.14 0.42
CA VAL A 303 9.30 2.48 1.83
C VAL A 303 9.44 1.19 2.61
N ARG A 304 10.59 1.00 3.27
CA ARG A 304 10.74 -0.04 4.28
C ARG A 304 9.99 0.40 5.52
N VAL A 305 8.94 -0.33 5.85
CA VAL A 305 8.13 -0.10 7.04
C VAL A 305 8.58 -1.10 8.11
N VAL A 306 9.18 -0.58 9.19
CA VAL A 306 9.50 -1.37 10.37
C VAL A 306 8.28 -1.33 11.28
N VAL A 307 7.85 -2.50 11.73
CA VAL A 307 6.71 -2.68 12.61
C VAL A 307 7.22 -3.27 13.92
N ASP A 308 6.96 -2.58 15.03
CA ASP A 308 7.22 -3.07 16.39
C ASP A 308 5.89 -3.14 17.17
N PRO A 309 5.21 -4.30 17.16
CA PRO A 309 3.92 -4.46 17.84
C PRO A 309 4.00 -4.36 19.37
N ASP A 310 5.22 -4.40 19.94
CA ASP A 310 5.46 -4.28 21.37
C ASP A 310 5.65 -2.81 21.79
N ASN A 311 5.95 -1.92 20.84
CA ASN A 311 5.97 -0.47 21.04
C ASN A 311 4.58 0.14 20.77
N VAL A 312 3.76 0.23 21.81
CA VAL A 312 2.38 0.73 21.70
C VAL A 312 2.27 2.22 21.34
N GLU A 313 3.31 3.02 21.60
CA GLU A 313 3.30 4.46 21.32
C GLU A 313 3.67 4.77 19.86
N ALA A 314 4.64 4.03 19.31
CA ALA A 314 5.16 4.24 17.98
C ALA A 314 5.51 2.91 17.29
N PRO A 315 4.50 2.08 16.92
CA PRO A 315 4.76 0.76 16.35
C PRO A 315 5.25 0.81 14.91
N PHE A 316 5.29 1.97 14.25
CA PHE A 316 5.65 2.11 12.84
C PHE A 316 6.82 3.07 12.66
N ALA A 317 7.83 2.66 11.90
CA ALA A 317 8.90 3.52 11.42
C ALA A 317 9.09 3.36 9.90
N PHE A 318 9.48 4.45 9.23
CA PHE A 318 9.49 4.54 7.77
C PHE A 318 10.87 4.89 7.25
N GLN A 319 11.37 4.09 6.31
CA GLN A 319 12.67 4.29 5.67
C GLN A 319 12.50 4.23 4.15
N PRO A 320 12.47 5.39 3.45
CA PRO A 320 12.49 5.46 1.99
C PRO A 320 13.74 4.78 1.41
N ILE A 321 13.56 4.05 0.31
CA ILE A 321 14.61 3.40 -0.48
C ILE A 321 14.32 3.73 -1.94
N ASN A 322 15.17 4.54 -2.56
CA ASN A 322 14.93 5.03 -3.92
C ASN A 322 16.00 4.53 -4.89
N GLU A 323 15.64 4.39 -6.16
CA GLU A 323 16.62 4.44 -7.24
C GLU A 323 17.22 5.85 -7.31
N PRO A 324 18.54 5.99 -7.50
CA PRO A 324 19.12 7.30 -7.76
C PRO A 324 18.45 7.91 -9.01
N PRO A 325 18.22 9.23 -9.04
CA PRO A 325 17.59 9.87 -10.19
C PRO A 325 18.40 9.58 -11.46
N LYS A 326 17.68 9.46 -12.59
CA LYS A 326 18.31 9.36 -13.91
C LYS A 326 19.23 10.58 -14.06
N ALA A 327 20.52 10.36 -14.30
CA ALA A 327 21.40 11.47 -14.66
C ALA A 327 20.76 12.21 -15.85
N ALA A 328 20.63 13.53 -15.75
CA ALA A 328 20.15 14.32 -16.87
C ALA A 328 21.18 14.19 -18.00
N ASN A 329 20.77 13.57 -19.11
CA ASN A 329 21.51 13.61 -20.37
C ASN A 329 21.10 14.88 -21.14
#